data_AF-A0A932GLY5-F1
#
_entry.id   AF-A0A932GLY5-F1
#
_cell.length_a   1.000
_cell.length_b   1.000
_cell.length_c   1.000
_cell.angle_alpha   90.00
_cell.angle_beta   90.00
_cell.angle_gamma   90.00
#
_symmetry.space_group_name_H-M   'P 1'
#
loop_
_entity.id
_entity.type
_entity.pdbx_description
1 polymer ?
#
loop_
_entity_poly.entity_id
_entity_poly.type
_entity_poly.pdbx_seq_one_letter_code
_entity_poly.pdbx_strand_id
1 'polypeptide(L)'
;MRLERICQVARASGYLARLVVFGSFVTSEPEPNDVDVFLLMEDTFDASRLTGEARLLFDHAAAQAHFGGSVFWLRRVAALAGEQATIEYWQVKRGGGRRGVGEIVWGSA
;
A
#
# COMPACT_ATOMS: atom_id res chain seq x y z
N MET A 1 10.62 -6.41 -9.96
CA MET A 1 10.98 -5.27 -9.07
C MET A 1 10.29 -5.41 -7.70
N ARG A 2 10.74 -4.70 -6.65
CA ARG A 2 10.13 -4.75 -5.29
C ARG A 2 8.63 -4.46 -5.28
N LEU A 3 8.20 -3.40 -5.99
CA LEU A 3 6.79 -3.01 -6.13
C LEU A 3 5.93 -4.09 -6.81
N GLU A 4 6.45 -4.73 -7.86
CA GLU A 4 5.74 -5.77 -8.60
C GLU A 4 5.38 -6.97 -7.72
N ARG A 5 6.31 -7.42 -6.84
CA ARG A 5 6.02 -8.51 -5.91
C ARG A 5 5.00 -8.10 -4.86
N ILE A 6 5.10 -6.88 -4.31
CA ILE A 6 4.09 -6.31 -3.40
C ILE A 6 2.71 -6.32 -4.06
N CYS A 7 2.60 -5.82 -5.29
CA CYS A 7 1.35 -5.82 -6.06
C CYS A 7 0.80 -7.24 -6.26
N GLN A 8 1.66 -8.19 -6.63
CA GLN A 8 1.24 -9.57 -6.85
C GLN A 8 0.70 -10.21 -5.57
N VAL A 9 1.41 -10.08 -4.45
CA VAL A 9 1.00 -10.66 -3.15
C VAL A 9 -0.28 -9.99 -2.63
N ALA A 10 -0.36 -8.65 -2.73
CA ALA A 10 -1.56 -7.91 -2.32
C ALA A 10 -2.79 -8.34 -3.13
N ARG A 11 -2.69 -8.45 -4.46
CA ARG A 11 -3.79 -8.92 -5.31
C ARG A 11 -4.15 -10.38 -5.04
N ALA A 12 -3.16 -11.24 -4.88
CA ALA A 12 -3.37 -12.66 -4.62
C ALA A 12 -4.08 -12.92 -3.27
N SER A 13 -4.11 -11.94 -2.36
CA SER A 13 -4.92 -12.04 -1.14
C SER A 13 -6.43 -12.15 -1.43
N GLY A 14 -6.90 -11.63 -2.57
CA GLY A 14 -8.33 -11.60 -2.92
C GLY A 14 -9.15 -10.55 -2.17
N TYR A 15 -8.54 -9.76 -1.27
CA TYR A 15 -9.21 -8.74 -0.47
C TYR A 15 -8.73 -7.32 -0.77
N LEU A 16 -7.89 -7.14 -1.79
CA LEU A 16 -7.37 -5.82 -2.14
C LEU A 16 -8.43 -4.99 -2.86
N ALA A 17 -8.84 -3.88 -2.24
CA ALA A 17 -9.77 -2.93 -2.84
C ALA A 17 -9.05 -1.82 -3.61
N ARG A 18 -8.03 -1.20 -3.02
CA ARG A 18 -7.24 -0.12 -3.63
C ARG A 18 -5.76 -0.24 -3.25
N LEU A 19 -4.87 0.06 -4.19
CA LEU A 19 -3.42 0.08 -3.97
C LEU A 19 -2.87 1.44 -4.38
N VAL A 20 -2.32 2.15 -3.39
CA VAL A 20 -1.76 3.48 -3.58
C VAL A 20 -0.26 3.43 -3.32
N VAL A 21 0.52 3.91 -4.27
CA VAL A 21 1.96 4.14 -4.12
C VAL A 21 2.18 5.61 -3.80
N PHE A 22 3.09 5.87 -2.89
CA PHE A 22 3.47 7.21 -2.48
C PHE A 22 4.97 7.28 -2.14
N GLY A 23 5.39 8.37 -1.51
CA GLY A 23 6.79 8.52 -1.10
C GLY A 23 7.69 8.96 -2.25
N SER A 24 8.98 8.66 -2.15
CA SER A 24 9.99 9.05 -3.16
C SER A 24 9.72 8.42 -4.53
N PHE A 25 9.04 7.26 -4.60
CA PHE A 25 8.66 6.62 -5.85
C PHE A 25 7.76 7.49 -6.76
N VAL A 26 6.97 8.39 -6.18
CA VAL A 26 6.08 9.31 -6.92
C VAL A 26 6.74 10.69 -7.10
N THR A 27 8.00 10.85 -6.68
CA THR A 27 8.80 12.06 -6.89
C THR A 27 9.76 11.86 -8.07
N SER A 28 10.26 12.95 -8.65
CA SER A 28 11.19 12.94 -9.78
C SER A 28 12.61 12.47 -9.42
N GLU A 29 12.77 11.71 -8.34
CA GLU A 29 14.07 11.20 -7.90
C GLU A 29 14.54 10.08 -8.86
N PRO A 30 15.80 10.12 -9.36
CA PRO A 30 16.29 9.17 -10.35
C PRO A 30 16.35 7.72 -9.85
N GLU A 31 16.57 7.53 -8.54
CA GLU A 31 16.69 6.24 -7.88
C GLU A 31 15.91 6.26 -6.56
N PRO A 32 14.59 5.99 -6.58
CA PRO A 32 13.82 5.91 -5.36
C PRO A 32 14.29 4.69 -4.53
N ASN A 33 14.88 4.95 -3.37
CA ASN A 33 15.49 3.93 -2.51
C ASN A 33 14.48 2.93 -1.92
N ASP A 34 13.28 3.41 -1.56
CA ASP A 34 12.23 2.66 -0.88
C ASP A 34 10.87 2.88 -1.56
N VAL A 35 10.05 1.82 -1.61
CA VAL A 35 8.69 1.86 -2.15
C VAL A 35 7.71 1.97 -0.98
N ASP A 36 6.97 3.06 -0.89
CA ASP A 36 5.91 3.21 0.09
C ASP A 36 4.54 2.89 -0.53
N VAL A 37 3.81 1.95 0.09
CA VAL A 37 2.50 1.49 -0.39
C VAL A 37 1.46 1.58 0.72
N PHE A 38 0.28 2.09 0.38
CA PHE A 38 -0.92 1.98 1.18
C PHE A 38 -1.92 1.05 0.50
N LEU A 39 -2.41 0.06 1.25
CA LEU A 39 -3.39 -0.91 0.81
C LEU A 39 -4.72 -0.65 1.53
N LEU A 40 -5.78 -0.42 0.75
CA LEU A 40 -7.13 -0.48 1.28
C LEU A 40 -7.68 -1.89 1.03
N MET A 41 -8.07 -2.56 2.11
CA MET A 41 -8.53 -3.94 2.10
C MET A 41 -10.04 -4.01 2.34
N GLU A 42 -10.69 -5.02 1.79
CA GLU A 42 -12.10 -5.32 2.07
C GLU A 42 -12.36 -5.56 3.56
N ASP A 43 -13.59 -5.32 4.01
CA ASP A 43 -13.97 -5.39 5.44
C ASP A 43 -13.73 -6.76 6.08
N THR A 44 -13.89 -7.81 5.27
CA THR A 44 -13.71 -9.20 5.66
C THR A 44 -12.24 -9.63 5.75
N PHE A 45 -11.30 -8.76 5.36
CA PHE A 45 -9.88 -9.05 5.45
C PHE A 45 -9.45 -9.30 6.90
N ASP A 46 -8.72 -10.40 7.10
CA ASP A 46 -8.19 -10.81 8.40
C ASP A 46 -6.72 -11.22 8.25
N ALA A 47 -5.82 -10.29 8.61
CA ALA A 47 -4.38 -10.49 8.52
C ALA A 47 -3.88 -11.67 9.39
N SER A 48 -4.62 -12.04 10.45
CA SER A 48 -4.22 -13.15 11.32
C SER A 48 -4.30 -14.52 10.64
N ARG A 49 -5.09 -14.63 9.57
CA ARG A 49 -5.29 -15.85 8.78
C ARG A 49 -4.27 -16.00 7.65
N LEU A 50 -3.46 -14.98 7.39
CA LEU A 50 -2.47 -15.02 6.33
C LEU A 50 -1.29 -15.92 6.70
N THR A 51 -0.74 -16.56 5.69
CA THR A 51 0.43 -17.43 5.77
C THR A 51 1.46 -17.05 4.71
N GLY A 52 2.69 -17.57 4.85
CA GLY A 52 3.77 -17.33 3.90
C GLY A 52 4.06 -15.84 3.68
N GLU A 53 4.35 -15.47 2.43
CA GLU A 53 4.68 -14.09 2.07
C GLU A 53 3.53 -13.10 2.26
N ALA A 54 2.27 -13.54 2.15
CA ALA A 54 1.14 -12.66 2.42
C ALA A 54 1.19 -12.15 3.85
N ARG A 55 1.49 -13.01 4.83
CA ARG A 55 1.65 -12.59 6.23
C ARG A 55 2.75 -11.54 6.38
N LEU A 56 3.88 -11.71 5.69
CA LEU A 56 5.00 -10.77 5.75
C LEU A 56 4.62 -9.40 5.18
N LEU A 57 3.79 -9.37 4.13
CA LEU A 57 3.38 -8.13 3.49
C LEU A 57 2.56 -7.22 4.41
N PHE A 58 1.72 -7.80 5.28
CA PHE A 58 0.82 -7.04 6.15
C PHE A 58 1.40 -6.74 7.54
N ASP A 59 2.66 -7.11 7.78
CA ASP A 59 3.46 -6.64 8.91
C ASP A 59 4.48 -5.61 8.41
N HIS A 60 4.42 -4.39 8.94
CA HIS A 60 5.24 -3.28 8.42
C HIS A 60 6.75 -3.56 8.49
N ALA A 61 7.24 -4.11 9.60
CA ALA A 61 8.66 -4.38 9.79
C ALA A 61 9.14 -5.55 8.92
N ALA A 62 8.33 -6.62 8.84
CA ALA A 62 8.62 -7.75 7.97
C ALA A 62 8.55 -7.36 6.50
N ALA A 63 7.61 -6.49 6.11
CA ALA A 63 7.48 -6.02 4.74
C ALA A 63 8.72 -5.22 4.31
N GLN A 64 9.18 -4.32 5.18
CA GLN A 64 10.41 -3.56 4.93
C GLN A 64 11.64 -4.48 4.82
N ALA A 65 11.77 -5.47 5.70
CA ALA A 65 12.90 -6.40 5.67
C ALA A 65 12.88 -7.36 4.47
N HIS A 66 11.71 -7.87 4.08
CA HIS A 66 11.57 -8.91 3.05
C HIS A 66 11.42 -8.33 1.64
N PHE A 67 10.61 -7.28 1.47
CA PHE A 67 10.33 -6.68 0.17
C PHE A 67 11.13 -5.40 -0.08
N GLY A 68 11.77 -4.80 0.94
CA GLY A 68 12.46 -3.52 0.80
C GLY A 68 11.52 -2.35 0.53
N GLY A 69 10.32 -2.38 1.13
CA GLY A 69 9.32 -1.32 1.00
C GLY A 69 8.43 -1.18 2.24
N SER A 70 7.98 0.03 2.51
CA SER A 70 7.03 0.33 3.60
C SER A 70 5.63 -0.02 3.15
N VAL A 71 4.97 -0.95 3.84
CA VAL A 71 3.57 -1.27 3.58
C VAL A 71 2.72 -0.82 4.76
N PHE A 72 1.68 -0.06 4.45
CA PHE A 72 0.63 0.36 5.36
C PHE A 72 -0.70 -0.16 4.83
N TRP A 73 -1.65 -0.44 5.72
CA TRP A 73 -2.95 -0.92 5.28
C TRP A 73 -4.06 -0.57 6.25
N LEU A 74 -5.28 -0.60 5.73
CA LEU A 74 -6.51 -0.38 6.48
C LEU A 74 -7.63 -1.23 5.87
N ARG A 75 -8.63 -1.61 6.68
CA ARG A 75 -9.91 -2.12 6.17
C ARG A 75 -10.83 -0.96 5.78
N ARG A 76 -11.66 -1.14 4.76
CA ARG A 76 -12.66 -0.14 4.32
C ARG A 76 -13.51 0.41 5.46
N VAL A 77 -13.96 -0.43 6.39
CA VAL A 77 -14.76 -0.04 7.57
C VAL A 77 -14.04 0.93 8.50
N ALA A 78 -12.71 0.95 8.48
CA ALA A 78 -11.91 1.88 9.28
C ALA A 78 -11.58 3.19 8.52
N ALA A 79 -11.96 3.32 7.24
CA ALA A 79 -11.86 4.55 6.47
C ALA A 79 -13.01 5.50 6.82
N LEU A 80 -13.00 6.05 8.05
CA LEU A 80 -14.13 6.78 8.64
C LEU A 80 -14.60 8.01 7.84
N ALA A 81 -13.70 8.65 7.09
CA ALA A 81 -14.00 9.79 6.23
C ALA A 81 -14.32 9.39 4.77
N GLY A 82 -14.43 8.09 4.49
CA GLY A 82 -14.55 7.51 3.16
C GLY A 82 -13.20 7.16 2.53
N GLU A 83 -13.22 6.24 1.57
CA GLU A 83 -12.01 5.69 0.93
C GLU A 83 -11.12 6.76 0.30
N GLN A 84 -11.75 7.70 -0.42
CA GLN A 84 -11.05 8.74 -1.14
C GLN A 84 -10.31 9.70 -0.19
N ALA A 85 -10.98 10.13 0.89
CA ALA A 85 -10.37 10.98 1.90
C ALA A 85 -9.22 10.27 2.63
N THR A 86 -9.36 8.97 2.89
CA THR A 86 -8.28 8.15 3.45
C THR A 86 -7.06 8.09 2.52
N ILE A 87 -7.25 8.01 1.21
CA ILE A 87 -6.14 8.01 0.25
C ILE A 87 -5.49 9.38 0.15
N GLU A 88 -6.29 10.45 0.10
CA GLU A 88 -5.78 11.82 0.05
C GLU A 88 -4.97 12.19 1.29
N TYR A 89 -5.26 11.59 2.44
CA TYR A 89 -4.47 11.76 3.65
C TYR A 89 -2.99 11.37 3.44
N TRP A 90 -2.71 10.36 2.62
CA TRP A 90 -1.34 9.94 2.31
C TRP A 90 -0.53 10.94 1.48
N GLN A 91 -1.19 12.00 0.97
CA GLN A 91 -0.51 13.14 0.37
C GLN A 91 0.14 14.05 1.41
N VAL A 92 -0.30 14.03 2.67
CA VAL A 92 0.20 14.95 3.71
C VAL A 92 1.60 14.52 4.18
N LYS A 93 2.58 15.43 4.10
CA LYS A 93 3.93 15.21 4.62
C LYS A 93 4.01 15.55 6.11
N ARG A 94 4.88 14.84 6.86
CA ARG A 94 5.10 15.10 8.30
C ARG A 94 5.56 16.54 8.60
N GLY A 95 6.31 17.17 7.69
CA GLY A 95 6.78 18.55 7.81
C GLY A 95 5.80 19.62 7.27
N GLY A 96 4.56 19.23 6.94
CA GLY A 96 3.61 20.09 6.24
C GLY A 96 3.73 20.02 4.72
N GLY A 97 2.70 20.51 4.02
CA GLY A 97 2.59 20.42 2.56
C GLY A 97 2.07 19.07 2.05
N ARG A 98 1.86 18.98 0.73
CA ARG A 98 1.32 17.80 0.04
C ARG A 98 2.35 17.19 -0.94
N ARG A 99 2.25 15.89 -1.22
CA ARG A 99 2.95 15.16 -2.30
C ARG A 99 1.95 14.49 -3.23
N GLY A 100 2.41 14.13 -4.43
CA GLY A 100 1.66 13.23 -5.31
C GLY A 100 1.52 11.83 -4.69
N VAL A 101 0.43 11.17 -5.07
CA VAL A 101 0.19 9.74 -4.84
C VAL A 101 -0.30 9.15 -6.16
N GLY A 102 0.07 7.90 -6.44
CA GLY A 102 -0.37 7.18 -7.62
C GLY A 102 -1.19 5.97 -7.22
N GLU A 103 -2.35 5.78 -7.84
CA GLU A 103 -3.12 4.54 -7.67
C GLU A 103 -2.76 3.57 -8.79
N ILE A 104 -2.45 2.33 -8.42
CA ILE A 104 -2.27 1.26 -9.41
C ILE A 104 -3.65 0.69 -9.73
N VAL A 105 -4.05 0.88 -10.99
CA VAL A 105 -5.26 0.30 -11.55
C VAL A 105 -4.89 -0.85 -12.47
N TRP A 106 -5.66 -1.93 -12.42
CA TRP A 106 -5.51 -3.06 -13.33
C TRP A 106 -6.61 -2.98 -14.39
N GLY A 107 -6.24 -3.14 -15.66
CA GLY A 107 -7.22 -3.32 -16.72
C GLY A 107 -8.00 -4.61 -16.48
N SER A 108 -9.32 -4.56 -16.63
CA SER A 108 -10.14 -5.75 -16.81
C SER A 108 -9.71 -6.41 -18.12
N ALA A 109 -9.13 -7.61 -18.02
CA ALA A 109 -8.88 -8.47 -19.18
C ALA A 109 -10.21 -8.99 -19.75
#